data_AF-A0A5J6PXX8-F1
#
_entry.id   AF-A0A5J6PXX8-F1
#
_cell.length_a   1.000
_cell.length_b   1.000
_cell.length_c   1.000
_cell.angle_alpha   90.00
_cell.angle_beta   90.00
_cell.angle_gamma   90.00
#
_symmetry.space_group_name_H-M   'P 1'
#
loop_
_entity.id
_entity.type
_entity.pdbx_description
1 polymer ?
#
loop_
_entity_poly.entity_id
_entity_poly.type
_entity_poly.pdbx_seq_one_letter_code
_entity_poly.pdbx_strand_id
1 'polypeptide(L)'
;MKKISFSVFLLSLTSATLANTPIPDFSPVSLGQHVVINIPQQRLFLYTDGKLTKVYPVTVGKASTQTNLGEHTIGPKAFNPTWHIPKSIQKERKDGLKTIPPGPNNPLGPVFVRMGDPKLGLGIHGTNAPSSVPGVRSHGCVRMKSPDALEFAKTINSGSPASVIYHMATLNMDSNDNLWLAAYRDPYNQKNLDTEALRKSIDAWAKAHGKNINPKRVNAILKNRTGHINCLTCAKGVKIKGPLKSIAWTSGSELPTQPKVAPPPMPTQDEILPAGTEIEVEAEAPQVIPDADQQTVSPTNIKPIPQTPSNQQYKLLQEPTNTLF
;
A
#
# COMPACT_ATOMS: atom_id res chain seq x y z
N MET A 1 60.42 -2.35 -13.01
CA MET A 1 59.12 -1.77 -12.57
C MET A 1 57.99 -2.64 -13.11
N LYS A 2 57.33 -3.43 -12.24
CA LYS A 2 56.21 -4.32 -12.65
C LYS A 2 54.90 -3.52 -12.59
N LYS A 3 54.23 -3.38 -13.72
CA LYS A 3 52.91 -2.72 -13.82
C LYS A 3 51.85 -3.67 -13.27
N ILE A 4 51.26 -3.31 -12.13
CA ILE A 4 50.12 -4.01 -11.55
C ILE A 4 48.86 -3.43 -12.21
N SER A 5 48.25 -4.18 -13.12
CA SER A 5 46.96 -3.85 -13.71
C SER A 5 45.87 -4.11 -12.67
N PHE A 6 45.19 -3.06 -12.22
CA PHE A 6 44.04 -3.15 -11.35
C PHE A 6 42.81 -3.45 -12.21
N SER A 7 42.43 -4.73 -12.33
CA SER A 7 41.14 -5.10 -12.92
C SER A 7 40.03 -4.71 -11.96
N VAL A 8 39.28 -3.66 -12.32
CA VAL A 8 38.04 -3.27 -11.66
C VAL A 8 36.98 -4.32 -11.99
N PHE A 9 36.69 -5.21 -11.04
CA PHE A 9 35.52 -6.08 -11.10
C PHE A 9 34.26 -5.22 -10.87
N LEU A 10 33.52 -4.92 -11.93
CA LEU A 10 32.14 -4.44 -11.78
C LEU A 10 31.28 -5.60 -11.27
N LEU A 11 31.01 -5.61 -9.96
CA LEU A 11 29.94 -6.44 -9.41
C LEU A 11 28.59 -5.84 -9.84
N SER A 12 27.99 -6.40 -10.88
CA SER A 12 26.59 -6.18 -11.25
C SER A 12 25.67 -6.83 -10.21
N LEU A 13 25.34 -6.09 -9.14
CA LEU A 13 24.36 -6.44 -8.11
C LEU A 13 22.97 -5.89 -8.48
N THR A 14 22.18 -6.53 -9.34
CA THR A 14 20.81 -5.99 -9.60
C THR A 14 19.66 -6.99 -9.74
N SER A 15 19.82 -8.31 -9.62
CA SER A 15 18.69 -9.24 -9.85
C SER A 15 18.27 -10.12 -8.67
N ALA A 16 19.04 -10.21 -7.58
CA ALA A 16 18.76 -11.17 -6.51
C ALA A 16 17.68 -10.73 -5.50
N THR A 17 17.24 -9.46 -5.51
CA THR A 17 16.31 -8.92 -4.50
C THR A 17 14.84 -9.17 -4.83
N LEU A 18 14.48 -9.34 -6.10
CA LEU A 18 13.10 -9.57 -6.55
C LEU A 18 12.60 -10.99 -6.22
N ALA A 19 13.41 -12.01 -6.47
CA ALA A 19 12.98 -13.42 -6.44
C ALA A 19 12.48 -13.91 -5.07
N ASN A 20 12.90 -13.27 -3.97
CA ASN A 20 12.61 -13.74 -2.62
C ASN A 20 11.67 -12.81 -1.82
N THR A 21 11.16 -11.75 -2.43
CA THR A 21 10.29 -10.82 -1.70
C THR A 21 8.84 -11.30 -1.79
N PRO A 22 8.14 -11.53 -0.65
CA PRO A 22 6.73 -11.90 -0.65
C PRO A 22 5.90 -10.85 -1.36
N ILE A 23 4.94 -11.28 -2.18
CA ILE A 23 4.11 -10.39 -2.99
C ILE A 23 2.74 -10.24 -2.30
N PRO A 24 2.23 -9.01 -2.11
CA PRO A 24 0.92 -8.81 -1.53
C PRO A 24 -0.18 -9.40 -2.42
N ASP A 25 -1.31 -9.73 -1.81
CA ASP A 25 -2.54 -10.10 -2.50
C ASP A 25 -3.17 -8.87 -3.17
N PHE A 26 -2.67 -8.49 -4.34
CA PHE A 26 -3.13 -7.30 -5.06
C PHE A 26 -3.04 -7.55 -6.58
N SER A 27 -4.07 -7.16 -7.31
CA SER A 27 -4.12 -7.21 -8.77
C SER A 27 -3.75 -5.83 -9.34
N PRO A 28 -2.55 -5.65 -9.91
CA PRO A 28 -2.18 -4.39 -10.57
C PRO A 28 -2.99 -4.15 -11.85
N VAL A 29 -2.88 -2.93 -12.41
CA VAL A 29 -3.42 -2.66 -13.75
C VAL A 29 -2.71 -3.53 -14.80
N SER A 30 -3.46 -3.95 -15.82
CA SER A 30 -2.98 -4.86 -16.86
C SER A 30 -2.12 -4.19 -17.93
N LEU A 31 -2.25 -2.87 -18.12
CA LEU A 31 -1.48 -2.07 -19.05
C LEU A 31 -0.89 -0.85 -18.34
N GLY A 32 0.35 -0.52 -18.65
CA GLY A 32 1.07 0.60 -18.05
C GLY A 32 1.64 0.27 -16.68
N GLN A 33 2.03 1.32 -15.94
CA GLN A 33 2.70 1.16 -14.64
C GLN A 33 1.71 1.24 -13.48
N HIS A 34 2.02 0.53 -12.40
CA HIS A 34 1.26 0.58 -11.14
C HIS A 34 2.20 0.54 -9.95
N VAL A 35 2.07 1.49 -9.03
CA VAL A 35 2.80 1.51 -7.75
C VAL A 35 1.94 0.93 -6.64
N VAL A 36 2.42 -0.08 -5.93
CA VAL A 36 1.72 -0.62 -4.75
C VAL A 36 2.61 -0.46 -3.54
N ILE A 37 2.14 0.22 -2.50
CA ILE A 37 2.86 0.40 -1.23
C ILE A 37 2.14 -0.40 -0.16
N ASN A 38 2.79 -1.43 0.38
CA ASN A 38 2.23 -2.19 1.50
C ASN A 38 2.87 -1.73 2.82
N ILE A 39 2.07 -1.07 3.68
CA ILE A 39 2.53 -0.41 4.90
C ILE A 39 3.15 -1.40 5.91
N PRO A 40 2.45 -2.47 6.37
CA PRO A 40 3.02 -3.46 7.29
C PRO A 40 4.31 -4.11 6.78
N GLN A 41 4.40 -4.31 5.47
CA GLN A 41 5.55 -4.94 4.82
C GLN A 41 6.71 -3.97 4.57
N GLN A 42 6.48 -2.66 4.63
CA GLN A 42 7.47 -1.61 4.36
C GLN A 42 8.14 -1.80 3.00
N ARG A 43 7.32 -2.07 1.98
CA ARG A 43 7.75 -2.28 0.59
C ARG A 43 6.89 -1.49 -0.37
N LEU A 44 7.55 -0.94 -1.39
CA LEU A 44 6.92 -0.47 -2.61
C LEU A 44 7.19 -1.49 -3.72
N PHE A 45 6.16 -1.83 -4.47
CA PHE A 45 6.18 -2.71 -5.63
C PHE A 45 5.85 -1.87 -6.87
N LEU A 46 6.68 -1.98 -7.90
CA LEU A 46 6.40 -1.37 -9.20
C LEU A 46 6.04 -2.46 -10.18
N TYR A 47 4.84 -2.37 -10.73
CA TYR A 47 4.36 -3.22 -11.81
C TYR A 47 4.43 -2.49 -13.15
N THR A 48 4.63 -3.24 -14.22
CA THR A 48 4.53 -2.77 -15.61
C THR A 48 3.80 -3.85 -16.40
N ASP A 49 2.69 -3.49 -17.03
CA ASP A 49 1.83 -4.39 -17.80
C ASP A 49 1.44 -5.65 -17.00
N GLY A 50 0.99 -5.43 -15.76
CA GLY A 50 0.62 -6.47 -14.80
C GLY A 50 1.78 -7.27 -14.21
N LYS A 51 3.03 -7.06 -14.64
CA LYS A 51 4.20 -7.81 -14.18
C LYS A 51 5.01 -7.03 -13.15
N LEU A 52 5.43 -7.67 -12.08
CA LEU A 52 6.28 -7.05 -11.07
C LEU A 52 7.69 -6.82 -11.65
N THR A 53 8.13 -5.56 -11.72
CA THR A 53 9.42 -5.18 -12.31
C THR A 53 10.45 -4.69 -11.28
N LYS A 54 10.01 -4.01 -10.22
CA LYS A 54 10.89 -3.53 -9.14
C LYS A 54 10.25 -3.66 -7.76
N VAL A 55 11.08 -3.82 -6.74
CA VAL A 55 10.67 -3.81 -5.33
C VAL A 55 11.66 -3.01 -4.52
N TYR A 56 11.16 -2.06 -3.73
CA TYR A 56 11.96 -1.13 -2.95
C TYR A 56 11.64 -1.25 -1.46
N PRO A 57 12.64 -1.33 -0.56
CA PRO A 57 12.43 -1.08 0.86
C PRO A 57 12.04 0.39 1.07
N VAL A 58 10.98 0.63 1.83
CA VAL A 58 10.50 1.98 2.08
C VAL A 58 10.29 2.24 3.56
N THR A 59 10.30 3.51 3.91
CA THR A 59 9.83 4.01 5.20
C THR A 59 8.53 4.77 5.03
N VAL A 60 7.53 4.36 5.79
CA VAL A 60 6.17 4.93 5.78
C VAL A 60 5.89 5.73 7.05
N GLY A 61 4.74 6.37 7.08
CA GLY A 61 4.28 7.23 8.17
C GLY A 61 4.24 6.50 9.51
N LYS A 62 4.53 7.18 10.63
CA LYS A 62 4.26 6.65 11.97
C LYS A 62 2.76 6.64 12.28
N ALA A 63 2.36 5.94 13.35
CA ALA A 63 0.95 5.80 13.73
C ALA A 63 0.20 7.14 13.89
N SER A 64 0.88 8.21 14.31
CA SER A 64 0.28 9.55 14.46
C SER A 64 0.27 10.40 13.18
N THR A 65 0.97 9.97 12.14
CA THR A 65 1.07 10.66 10.84
C THR A 65 1.15 9.59 9.76
N GLN A 66 0.08 8.80 9.65
CA GLN A 66 0.03 7.61 8.82
C GLN A 66 0.20 7.97 7.34
N THR A 67 0.84 7.08 6.57
CA THR A 67 0.76 7.19 5.11
C THR A 67 -0.68 6.90 4.70
N ASN A 68 -1.29 7.81 3.94
CA ASN A 68 -2.70 7.75 3.59
C ASN A 68 -3.00 6.49 2.76
N LEU A 69 -3.92 5.65 3.26
CA LEU A 69 -4.38 4.44 2.57
C LEU A 69 -5.28 4.80 1.38
N GLY A 70 -5.33 3.90 0.40
CA GLY A 70 -6.21 4.03 -0.76
C GLY A 70 -5.46 4.36 -2.05
N GLU A 71 -6.21 4.88 -3.01
CA GLU A 71 -5.74 5.14 -4.38
C GLU A 71 -5.20 6.56 -4.52
N HIS A 72 -4.10 6.67 -5.26
CA HIS A 72 -3.36 7.89 -5.53
C HIS A 72 -2.87 7.88 -6.98
N THR A 73 -2.31 9.01 -7.42
CA THR A 73 -1.67 9.14 -8.73
C THR A 73 -0.25 9.66 -8.55
N ILE A 74 0.69 9.13 -9.32
CA ILE A 74 2.05 9.64 -9.41
C ILE A 74 2.03 10.97 -10.15
N GLY A 75 2.51 12.03 -9.50
CA GLY A 75 2.52 13.39 -10.02
C GLY A 75 3.88 13.83 -10.58
N PRO A 76 4.12 15.14 -10.62
CA PRO A 76 5.39 15.72 -11.03
C PRO A 76 6.58 15.26 -10.19
N LYS A 77 7.76 15.33 -10.78
CA LYS A 77 9.03 14.89 -10.20
C LYS A 77 9.96 16.09 -10.06
N ALA A 78 10.59 16.28 -8.90
CA ALA A 78 11.60 17.32 -8.69
C ALA A 78 12.94 16.68 -8.32
N PHE A 79 13.97 16.97 -9.12
CA PHE A 79 15.34 16.56 -8.83
C PHE A 79 16.06 17.65 -8.05
N ASN A 80 16.84 17.24 -7.04
CA ASN A 80 17.51 18.15 -6.12
C ASN A 80 16.56 19.26 -5.61
N PRO A 81 15.44 18.90 -4.96
CA PRO A 81 14.43 19.88 -4.57
C PRO A 81 14.89 20.73 -3.37
N THR A 82 14.42 21.97 -3.30
CA THR A 82 14.39 22.71 -2.04
C THR A 82 13.27 22.13 -1.17
N TRP A 83 13.56 21.77 0.08
CA TRP A 83 12.52 21.31 0.99
C TRP A 83 11.90 22.47 1.74
N HIS A 84 10.64 22.76 1.46
CA HIS A 84 9.83 23.68 2.24
C HIS A 84 9.22 22.91 3.40
N ILE A 85 9.61 23.27 4.62
CA ILE A 85 9.28 22.50 5.81
C ILE A 85 7.79 22.72 6.11
N PRO A 86 6.95 21.67 6.20
CA PRO A 86 5.55 21.82 6.57
C PRO A 86 5.40 22.48 7.94
N LYS A 87 4.37 23.33 8.12
CA LYS A 87 4.12 24.06 9.38
C LYS A 87 4.09 23.15 10.61
N SER A 88 3.57 21.92 10.47
CA SER A 88 3.57 20.91 11.54
C SER A 88 4.98 20.53 12.00
N ILE A 89 5.90 20.33 11.05
CA ILE A 89 7.30 19.99 11.32
C ILE A 89 8.06 21.22 11.85
N GLN A 90 7.79 22.43 11.36
CA GLN A 90 8.37 23.66 11.91
C GLN A 90 8.05 23.81 13.40
N LYS A 91 6.79 23.55 13.80
CA LYS A 91 6.34 23.57 15.20
C LYS A 91 7.05 22.54 16.07
N GLU A 92 7.34 21.35 15.52
CA GLU A 92 8.07 20.27 16.22
C GLU A 92 9.55 20.64 16.42
N ARG A 93 10.20 21.19 15.39
CA ARG A 93 11.64 21.47 15.39
C ARG A 93 12.04 22.70 16.21
N LYS A 94 11.23 23.76 16.18
CA LYS A 94 11.47 25.03 16.91
C LYS A 94 12.85 25.68 16.63
N ASP A 95 13.45 25.40 15.49
CA ASP A 95 14.75 25.94 15.06
C ASP A 95 14.63 27.17 14.16
N GLY A 96 13.40 27.58 13.83
CA GLY A 96 13.10 28.75 13.00
C GLY A 96 13.34 28.55 11.50
N LEU A 97 13.83 27.38 11.08
CA LEU A 97 14.06 27.07 9.67
C LEU A 97 12.71 26.86 8.95
N LYS A 98 12.60 27.46 7.76
CA LYS A 98 11.42 27.31 6.88
C LYS A 98 11.72 26.49 5.63
N THR A 99 12.98 26.53 5.19
CA THR A 99 13.45 25.82 3.99
C THR A 99 14.79 25.16 4.25
N ILE A 100 15.05 24.06 3.54
CA ILE A 100 16.37 23.42 3.46
C ILE A 100 16.74 23.32 1.97
N PRO A 101 17.86 23.92 1.53
CA PRO A 101 18.25 23.87 0.13
C PRO A 101 18.65 22.45 -0.31
N PRO A 102 18.81 22.22 -1.62
CA PRO A 102 19.32 20.96 -2.11
C PRO A 102 20.72 20.65 -1.55
N GLY A 103 20.99 19.38 -1.26
CA GLY A 103 22.31 18.93 -0.81
C GLY A 103 22.27 17.71 0.14
N PRO A 104 23.44 17.25 0.63
CA PRO A 104 23.54 16.04 1.45
C PRO A 104 22.72 16.08 2.74
N ASN A 105 22.45 17.27 3.26
CA ASN A 105 21.70 17.47 4.51
C ASN A 105 20.18 17.58 4.28
N ASN A 106 19.71 17.61 3.02
CA ASN A 106 18.30 17.74 2.73
C ASN A 106 17.54 16.44 3.03
N PRO A 107 16.53 16.43 3.92
CA PRO A 107 15.77 15.22 4.27
C PRO A 107 14.94 14.62 3.13
N LEU A 108 14.64 15.37 2.07
CA LEU A 108 14.03 14.84 0.86
C LEU A 108 15.03 14.05 0.00
N GLY A 109 16.33 14.21 0.25
CA GLY A 109 17.38 13.63 -0.58
C GLY A 109 17.41 14.23 -1.99
N PRO A 110 17.89 13.49 -2.99
CA PRO A 110 18.15 14.02 -4.32
C PRO A 110 16.92 14.07 -5.24
N VAL A 111 15.77 13.56 -4.80
CA VAL A 111 14.56 13.55 -5.62
C VAL A 111 13.30 13.45 -4.77
N PHE A 112 12.25 14.13 -5.23
CA PHE A 112 10.89 14.02 -4.73
C PHE A 112 9.96 13.70 -5.90
N VAL A 113 9.14 12.67 -5.74
CA VAL A 113 8.10 12.26 -6.69
C VAL A 113 6.76 12.46 -5.99
N ARG A 114 5.91 13.33 -6.53
CA ARG A 114 4.62 13.60 -5.89
C ARG A 114 3.69 12.38 -5.95
N MET A 115 2.91 12.15 -4.89
CA MET A 115 1.95 11.05 -4.81
C MET A 115 0.63 11.58 -4.23
N GLY A 116 -0.44 11.49 -5.00
CA GLY A 116 -1.77 11.97 -4.61
C GLY A 116 -1.99 13.47 -4.86
N ASP A 117 -3.03 14.04 -4.26
CA ASP A 117 -3.40 15.46 -4.39
C ASP A 117 -2.29 16.39 -3.82
N PRO A 118 -1.94 17.49 -4.51
CA PRO A 118 -0.87 18.39 -4.02
C PRO A 118 -1.12 18.93 -2.62
N LYS A 119 -2.38 19.13 -2.23
CA LYS A 119 -2.78 19.61 -0.89
C LYS A 119 -2.38 18.66 0.23
N LEU A 120 -2.17 17.37 -0.07
CA LEU A 120 -1.70 16.41 0.92
C LEU A 120 -0.20 16.57 1.24
N GLY A 121 0.57 17.21 0.35
CA GLY A 121 2.03 17.32 0.48
C GLY A 121 2.76 15.97 0.50
N LEU A 122 2.09 14.90 0.06
CA LEU A 122 2.62 13.54 0.08
C LEU A 122 3.47 13.26 -1.15
N GLY A 123 4.51 12.47 -0.95
CA GLY A 123 5.37 12.03 -2.03
C GLY A 123 6.29 10.89 -1.64
N ILE A 124 6.94 10.34 -2.67
CA ILE A 124 7.99 9.34 -2.58
C ILE A 124 9.31 10.06 -2.79
N HIS A 125 10.23 9.96 -1.83
CA HIS A 125 11.47 10.74 -1.88
C HIS A 125 12.69 9.98 -1.33
N GLY A 126 13.88 10.50 -1.60
CA GLY A 126 15.14 9.99 -1.04
C GLY A 126 15.32 10.32 0.43
N THR A 127 16.54 10.24 0.95
CA THR A 127 16.81 10.62 2.34
C THR A 127 18.28 10.93 2.59
N ASN A 128 18.55 11.85 3.50
CA ASN A 128 19.87 12.05 4.10
C ASN A 128 20.19 11.04 5.22
N ALA A 129 19.21 10.25 5.66
CA ALA A 129 19.35 9.27 6.73
C ALA A 129 19.06 7.84 6.22
N PRO A 130 19.97 7.18 5.49
CA PRO A 130 19.72 5.89 4.84
C PRO A 130 19.43 4.74 5.82
N SER A 131 19.96 4.80 7.05
CA SER A 131 19.65 3.83 8.12
C SER A 131 18.20 3.89 8.59
N SER A 132 17.46 4.93 8.20
CA SER A 132 16.04 5.08 8.51
C SER A 132 15.12 4.27 7.57
N VAL A 133 15.68 3.56 6.57
CA VAL A 133 14.96 2.77 5.55
C VAL A 133 15.38 1.29 5.60
N PRO A 134 14.45 0.34 5.71
CA PRO A 134 12.98 0.49 5.82
C PRO A 134 12.51 0.86 7.24
N GLY A 135 11.23 1.22 7.39
CA GLY A 135 10.68 1.54 8.71
C GLY A 135 9.30 2.20 8.72
N VAL A 136 8.85 2.58 9.91
CA VAL A 136 7.55 3.25 10.17
C VAL A 136 7.85 4.45 11.07
N ARG A 137 8.13 5.60 10.47
CA ARG A 137 8.69 6.77 11.20
C ARG A 137 8.57 8.11 10.47
N SER A 138 8.09 8.15 9.22
CA SER A 138 7.95 9.42 8.50
C SER A 138 6.71 10.18 8.97
N HIS A 139 6.53 11.41 8.47
CA HIS A 139 5.35 12.24 8.67
C HIS A 139 4.28 12.03 7.57
N GLY A 140 4.22 10.83 7.01
CA GLY A 140 3.22 10.44 6.00
C GLY A 140 3.83 10.13 4.63
N CYS A 141 4.87 10.86 4.21
CA CYS A 141 5.59 10.59 2.96
C CYS A 141 6.27 9.20 2.95
N VAL A 142 6.52 8.69 1.75
CA VAL A 142 7.22 7.42 1.53
C VAL A 142 8.68 7.71 1.26
N ARG A 143 9.56 7.23 2.13
CA ARG A 143 11.00 7.48 2.05
C ARG A 143 11.73 6.25 1.52
N MET A 144 12.64 6.45 0.59
CA MET A 144 13.55 5.46 0.02
C MET A 144 15.00 5.81 0.34
N LYS A 145 15.91 4.84 0.19
CA LYS A 145 17.32 5.17 0.07
C LYS A 145 17.51 6.00 -1.20
N SER A 146 18.37 7.01 -1.14
CA SER A 146 18.53 7.96 -2.25
C SER A 146 18.85 7.33 -3.63
N PRO A 147 19.69 6.28 -3.74
CA PRO A 147 19.87 5.56 -5.01
C PRO A 147 18.57 4.93 -5.54
N ASP A 148 17.82 4.26 -4.67
CA ASP A 148 16.53 3.63 -5.00
C ASP A 148 15.50 4.69 -5.43
N ALA A 149 15.46 5.83 -4.74
CA ALA A 149 14.55 6.93 -5.07
C ALA A 149 14.84 7.51 -6.46
N LEU A 150 16.12 7.69 -6.81
CA LEU A 150 16.55 8.17 -8.12
C LEU A 150 16.22 7.17 -9.23
N GLU A 151 16.44 5.88 -8.99
CA GLU A 151 16.05 4.83 -9.93
C GLU A 151 14.54 4.82 -10.14
N PHE A 152 13.77 4.85 -9.04
CA PHE A 152 12.32 4.91 -9.08
C PHE A 152 11.83 6.10 -9.90
N ALA A 153 12.33 7.31 -9.61
CA ALA A 153 11.92 8.54 -10.29
C ALA A 153 12.24 8.55 -11.80
N LYS A 154 13.32 7.87 -12.21
CA LYS A 154 13.68 7.70 -13.63
C LYS A 154 12.83 6.64 -14.34
N THR A 155 12.24 5.71 -13.59
CA THR A 155 11.52 4.56 -14.13
C THR A 155 10.02 4.81 -14.17
N ILE A 156 9.45 5.43 -13.12
CA ILE A 156 8.00 5.67 -13.00
C ILE A 156 7.56 6.81 -13.90
N ASN A 157 6.42 6.69 -14.57
CA ASN A 157 5.81 7.73 -15.38
C ASN A 157 4.81 8.52 -14.53
N SER A 158 4.76 9.84 -14.71
CA SER A 158 3.67 10.65 -14.16
C SER A 158 2.33 10.18 -14.75
N GLY A 159 1.25 10.31 -13.96
CA GLY A 159 -0.07 9.76 -14.29
C GLY A 159 -0.27 8.29 -13.90
N SER A 160 0.78 7.55 -13.53
CA SER A 160 0.64 6.16 -13.10
C SER A 160 -0.19 6.04 -11.81
N PRO A 161 -1.09 5.05 -11.68
CA PRO A 161 -1.78 4.76 -10.42
C PRO A 161 -0.82 4.32 -9.32
N ALA A 162 -1.16 4.69 -8.09
CA ALA A 162 -0.49 4.28 -6.87
C ALA A 162 -1.50 3.83 -5.81
N SER A 163 -1.42 2.59 -5.33
CA SER A 163 -2.28 2.08 -4.26
C SER A 163 -1.48 1.91 -2.97
N VAL A 164 -1.96 2.49 -1.87
CA VAL A 164 -1.41 2.28 -0.54
C VAL A 164 -2.32 1.31 0.22
N ILE A 165 -1.80 0.11 0.48
CA ILE A 165 -2.53 -1.01 1.07
C ILE A 165 -2.02 -1.37 2.47
N TYR A 166 -2.83 -2.10 3.22
CA TYR A 166 -2.54 -2.54 4.58
C TYR A 166 -2.66 -4.06 4.73
N HIS A 167 -1.85 -4.82 3.97
CA HIS A 167 -1.89 -6.28 4.02
C HIS A 167 -0.90 -6.80 5.08
N MET A 168 -1.46 -7.31 6.17
CA MET A 168 -0.70 -7.85 7.30
C MET A 168 -0.20 -9.28 7.10
N ALA A 169 -0.52 -9.92 5.98
CA ALA A 169 0.04 -11.19 5.57
C ALA A 169 0.24 -11.25 4.05
N THR A 170 1.08 -12.17 3.60
CA THR A 170 1.18 -12.56 2.18
C THR A 170 1.14 -14.07 2.08
N LEU A 171 0.39 -14.55 1.09
CA LEU A 171 0.37 -15.96 0.72
C LEU A 171 0.90 -16.07 -0.71
N ASN A 172 1.97 -16.83 -0.90
CA ASN A 172 2.65 -16.92 -2.18
C ASN A 172 2.97 -18.36 -2.56
N MET A 173 3.00 -18.64 -3.85
CA MET A 173 3.44 -19.92 -4.41
C MET A 173 4.75 -19.72 -5.18
N ASP A 174 5.70 -20.63 -5.02
CA ASP A 174 6.94 -20.64 -5.81
C ASP A 174 6.83 -21.53 -7.05
N SER A 175 7.89 -21.61 -7.86
CA SER A 175 7.88 -22.40 -9.10
C SER A 175 7.85 -23.92 -8.90
N ASN A 176 7.94 -24.40 -7.66
CA ASN A 176 7.89 -25.81 -7.29
C ASN A 176 6.58 -26.16 -6.58
N ASP A 177 5.56 -25.31 -6.73
CA ASP A 177 4.26 -25.45 -6.07
C ASP A 177 4.38 -25.57 -4.54
N ASN A 178 5.34 -24.85 -3.95
CA ASN A 178 5.40 -24.70 -2.51
C ASN A 178 4.65 -23.45 -2.07
N LEU A 179 3.88 -23.58 -1.00
CA LEU A 179 3.15 -22.46 -0.40
C LEU A 179 4.02 -21.76 0.63
N TRP A 180 4.04 -20.44 0.61
CA TRP A 180 4.83 -19.59 1.48
C TRP A 180 3.94 -18.55 2.16
N LEU A 181 4.13 -18.38 3.47
CA LEU A 181 3.40 -17.42 4.29
C LEU A 181 4.37 -16.47 4.98
N ALA A 182 4.09 -15.17 4.88
CA ALA A 182 4.66 -14.16 5.77
C ALA A 182 3.53 -13.43 6.51
N ALA A 183 3.77 -13.04 7.75
CA ALA A 183 2.86 -12.22 8.55
C ALA A 183 3.64 -11.07 9.19
N TYR A 184 3.07 -9.88 9.18
CA TYR A 184 3.73 -8.63 9.56
C TYR A 184 3.14 -8.06 10.85
N ARG A 185 3.96 -7.29 11.57
CA ARG A 185 3.48 -6.50 12.70
C ARG A 185 2.45 -5.48 12.24
N ASP A 186 1.65 -5.02 13.18
CA ASP A 186 0.60 -4.03 12.96
C ASP A 186 1.10 -2.64 13.38
N PRO A 187 1.75 -1.87 12.49
CA PRO A 187 2.33 -0.58 12.88
C PRO A 187 1.32 0.45 13.34
N TYR A 188 0.06 0.35 12.91
CA TYR A 188 -1.02 1.28 13.25
C TYR A 188 -2.07 0.69 14.20
N ASN A 189 -1.85 -0.55 14.68
CA ASN A 189 -2.76 -1.24 15.58
C ASN A 189 -4.21 -1.33 15.05
N GLN A 190 -4.38 -1.53 13.73
CA GLN A 190 -5.69 -1.63 13.09
C GLN A 190 -6.41 -2.96 13.38
N LYS A 191 -5.67 -4.00 13.79
CA LYS A 191 -6.17 -5.35 14.10
C LYS A 191 -7.03 -5.96 12.98
N ASN A 192 -6.73 -5.62 11.73
CA ASN A 192 -7.53 -5.96 10.55
C ASN A 192 -7.07 -7.24 9.82
N LEU A 193 -6.17 -8.03 10.43
CA LEU A 193 -5.78 -9.32 9.86
C LEU A 193 -6.89 -10.35 10.08
N ASP A 194 -7.63 -10.67 9.03
CA ASP A 194 -8.58 -11.78 9.02
C ASP A 194 -7.83 -13.13 8.99
N THR A 195 -7.59 -13.68 10.17
CA THR A 195 -6.90 -14.96 10.30
C THR A 195 -7.76 -16.15 9.88
N GLU A 196 -9.08 -16.02 9.87
CA GLU A 196 -10.00 -17.09 9.49
C GLU A 196 -10.01 -17.25 7.98
N ALA A 197 -10.22 -16.15 7.23
CA ALA A 197 -10.15 -16.14 5.77
C ALA A 197 -8.79 -16.62 5.25
N LEU A 198 -7.70 -16.19 5.89
CA LEU A 198 -6.36 -16.65 5.55
C LEU A 198 -6.19 -18.17 5.73
N ARG A 199 -6.70 -18.74 6.82
CA ARG A 199 -6.66 -20.20 7.06
C ARG A 199 -7.48 -20.97 6.06
N LYS A 200 -8.71 -20.51 5.79
CA LYS A 200 -9.58 -21.09 4.78
C LYS A 200 -8.89 -21.13 3.41
N SER A 201 -8.18 -20.06 3.04
CA SER A 201 -7.42 -19.98 1.79
C SER A 201 -6.23 -20.95 1.76
N ILE A 202 -5.50 -21.06 2.88
CA ILE A 202 -4.41 -22.04 3.04
C ILE A 202 -4.93 -23.48 2.90
N ASP A 203 -6.05 -23.81 3.55
CA ASP A 203 -6.64 -25.16 3.53
C ASP A 203 -7.21 -25.50 2.15
N ALA A 204 -7.87 -24.53 1.48
CA ALA A 204 -8.35 -24.68 0.12
C ALA A 204 -7.21 -24.95 -0.87
N TRP A 205 -6.13 -24.15 -0.78
CA TRP A 205 -4.93 -24.37 -1.59
C TRP A 205 -4.32 -25.75 -1.32
N ALA A 206 -4.19 -26.15 -0.04
CA ALA A 206 -3.63 -27.44 0.35
C ALA A 206 -4.41 -28.61 -0.22
N LYS A 207 -5.75 -28.55 -0.15
CA LYS A 207 -6.66 -29.54 -0.72
C LYS A 207 -6.50 -29.64 -2.25
N ALA A 208 -6.44 -28.51 -2.95
CA ALA A 208 -6.30 -28.47 -4.41
C ALA A 208 -4.97 -29.05 -4.90
N HIS A 209 -3.89 -28.95 -4.10
CA HIS A 209 -2.55 -29.41 -4.47
C HIS A 209 -2.17 -30.75 -3.81
N GLY A 210 -3.11 -31.41 -3.12
CA GLY A 210 -2.85 -32.67 -2.42
C GLY A 210 -1.74 -32.55 -1.34
N LYS A 211 -1.59 -31.38 -0.72
CA LYS A 211 -0.59 -31.11 0.31
C LYS A 211 -1.23 -31.13 1.70
N ASN A 212 -0.43 -31.46 2.71
CA ASN A 212 -0.80 -31.31 4.11
C ASN A 212 -0.03 -30.14 4.73
N ILE A 213 -0.73 -29.26 5.45
CA ILE A 213 -0.14 -28.09 6.10
C ILE A 213 -0.32 -28.22 7.60
N ASN A 214 0.77 -28.12 8.35
CA ASN A 214 0.74 -28.18 9.80
C ASN A 214 0.12 -26.90 10.40
N PRO A 215 -1.04 -26.96 11.08
CA PRO A 215 -1.69 -25.77 11.64
C PRO A 215 -0.85 -25.06 12.70
N LYS A 216 -0.03 -25.81 13.46
CA LYS A 216 0.87 -25.24 14.48
C LYS A 216 1.88 -24.29 13.86
N ARG A 217 2.35 -24.58 12.64
CA ARG A 217 3.28 -23.73 11.90
C ARG A 217 2.62 -22.42 11.50
N VAL A 218 1.41 -22.49 10.95
CA VAL A 218 0.62 -21.30 10.60
C VAL A 218 0.37 -20.44 11.85
N ASN A 219 -0.04 -21.06 12.96
CA ASN A 219 -0.27 -20.36 14.24
C ASN A 219 0.98 -19.65 14.75
N ALA A 220 2.15 -20.29 14.67
CA ALA A 220 3.40 -19.68 15.09
C ALA A 220 3.75 -18.45 14.24
N ILE A 221 3.54 -18.51 12.92
CA ILE A 221 3.79 -17.38 12.01
C ILE A 221 2.86 -16.22 12.33
N LEU A 222 1.55 -16.48 12.47
CA LEU A 222 0.53 -15.46 12.73
C LEU A 222 0.63 -14.85 14.13
N LYS A 223 1.16 -15.59 15.10
CA LYS A 223 1.46 -15.08 16.46
C LYS A 223 2.70 -14.21 16.48
N ASN A 224 3.79 -14.67 15.86
CA ASN A 224 5.10 -13.99 15.97
C ASN A 224 5.24 -12.80 15.03
N ARG A 225 4.58 -12.84 13.86
CA ARG A 225 4.50 -11.73 12.89
C ARG A 225 5.85 -11.08 12.59
N THR A 226 6.86 -11.91 12.34
CA THR A 226 8.25 -11.46 12.16
C THR A 226 8.50 -10.78 10.82
N GLY A 227 7.55 -10.90 9.87
CA GLY A 227 7.73 -10.49 8.47
C GLY A 227 8.60 -11.42 7.64
N HIS A 228 9.18 -12.46 8.24
CA HIS A 228 9.91 -13.49 7.51
C HIS A 228 8.96 -14.39 6.73
N ILE A 229 9.35 -14.74 5.51
CA ILE A 229 8.64 -15.69 4.67
C ILE A 229 8.96 -17.12 5.11
N ASN A 230 7.92 -17.95 5.26
CA ASN A 230 8.02 -19.32 5.76
C ASN A 230 7.32 -20.26 4.78
N CYS A 231 8.03 -21.26 4.27
CA CYS A 231 7.37 -22.29 3.47
C CYS A 231 6.44 -23.14 4.35
N LEU A 232 5.20 -23.35 3.97
CA LEU A 232 4.22 -24.17 4.69
C LEU A 232 4.28 -25.65 4.28
N THR A 233 4.72 -25.93 3.05
CA THR A 233 4.77 -27.28 2.46
C THR A 233 6.15 -27.92 2.44
N CYS A 234 7.20 -27.16 2.78
CA CYS A 234 8.59 -27.60 2.69
C CYS A 234 9.13 -28.07 4.04
N ALA A 235 10.14 -28.95 3.95
CA ALA A 235 11.09 -29.17 5.03
C ALA A 235 11.83 -27.87 5.42
N LYS A 236 12.44 -27.87 6.60
CA LYS A 236 13.21 -26.72 7.10
C LYS A 236 14.42 -26.46 6.20
N GLY A 237 14.68 -25.19 5.89
CA GLY A 237 15.88 -24.78 5.14
C GLY A 237 15.75 -24.77 3.61
N VAL A 238 14.59 -25.15 3.06
CA VAL A 238 14.31 -24.99 1.63
C VAL A 238 14.30 -23.51 1.26
N LYS A 239 14.91 -23.17 0.11
CA LYS A 239 14.96 -21.82 -0.47
C LYS A 239 13.86 -21.67 -1.51
N ILE A 240 13.36 -20.45 -1.68
CA ILE A 240 12.39 -20.09 -2.72
C ILE A 240 12.98 -20.41 -4.10
N LYS A 241 12.16 -20.99 -4.97
CA LYS A 241 12.51 -21.28 -6.37
C LYS A 241 11.69 -20.43 -7.32
N GLY A 242 12.38 -19.71 -8.21
CA GLY A 242 11.74 -18.85 -9.19
C GLY A 242 11.04 -17.63 -8.57
N PRO A 243 10.30 -16.86 -9.40
CA PRO A 243 9.49 -15.75 -8.92
C PRO A 243 8.28 -16.27 -8.14
N LEU A 244 7.95 -15.59 -7.04
CA LEU A 244 6.75 -15.86 -6.30
C LEU A 244 5.50 -15.41 -7.09
N LYS A 245 4.43 -16.20 -7.01
CA LYS A 245 3.09 -15.82 -7.46
C LYS A 245 2.24 -15.52 -6.23
N SER A 246 1.50 -14.40 -6.25
CA SER A 246 0.54 -14.08 -5.19
C SER A 246 -0.67 -15.02 -5.24
N ILE A 247 -1.12 -15.48 -4.09
CA ILE A 247 -2.34 -16.26 -3.91
C ILE A 247 -3.34 -15.38 -3.17
N ALA A 248 -4.55 -15.27 -3.72
CA ALA A 248 -5.63 -14.53 -3.11
C ALA A 248 -6.01 -15.14 -1.75
N TRP A 249 -6.14 -14.28 -0.74
CA TRP A 249 -6.51 -14.68 0.61
C TRP A 249 -7.37 -13.65 1.35
N THR A 250 -7.31 -12.38 0.93
CA THR A 250 -8.02 -11.25 1.58
C THR A 250 -9.53 -11.24 1.33
N SER A 251 -9.98 -11.85 0.23
CA SER A 251 -11.39 -11.88 -0.19
C SER A 251 -12.11 -13.19 0.13
N GLY A 252 -11.39 -14.22 0.63
CA GLY A 252 -11.90 -15.59 0.71
C GLY A 252 -12.26 -16.20 -0.65
N SER A 253 -11.82 -15.56 -1.75
CA SER A 253 -12.02 -15.94 -3.16
C SER A 253 -10.67 -16.21 -3.82
N GLU A 254 -10.66 -16.93 -4.95
CA GLU A 254 -9.46 -17.23 -5.73
C GLU A 254 -8.89 -15.99 -6.46
N LEU A 255 -9.60 -14.86 -6.45
CA LEU A 255 -9.23 -13.64 -7.16
C LEU A 255 -8.62 -12.57 -6.22
N PRO A 256 -7.47 -11.97 -6.58
CA PRO A 256 -6.83 -10.93 -5.79
C PRO A 256 -7.64 -9.65 -5.66
N THR A 257 -7.38 -8.87 -4.61
CA THR A 257 -8.00 -7.55 -4.41
C THR A 257 -7.65 -6.61 -5.59
N GLN A 258 -8.65 -5.95 -6.16
CA GLN A 258 -8.51 -5.03 -7.29
C GLN A 258 -8.56 -3.56 -6.83
N PRO A 259 -7.98 -2.62 -7.61
CA PRO A 259 -8.15 -1.19 -7.38
C PRO A 259 -9.63 -0.81 -7.46
N LYS A 260 -10.07 0.10 -6.58
CA LYS A 260 -11.44 0.63 -6.62
C LYS A 260 -11.57 1.66 -7.75
N VAL A 261 -11.79 1.17 -8.98
CA VAL A 261 -11.91 1.93 -10.24
C VAL A 261 -10.70 2.84 -10.50
N ALA A 262 -9.75 2.36 -11.30
CA ALA A 262 -8.71 3.22 -11.85
C ALA A 262 -9.33 4.15 -12.92
N PRO A 263 -9.15 5.49 -12.84
CA PRO A 263 -9.34 6.34 -14.00
C PRO A 263 -8.42 5.83 -15.12
N PRO A 264 -8.83 5.89 -16.40
CA PRO A 264 -7.92 5.58 -17.50
C PRO A 264 -6.67 6.46 -17.37
N PRO A 265 -5.46 5.91 -17.60
CA PRO A 265 -4.25 6.70 -17.56
C PRO A 265 -4.38 7.81 -18.61
N MET A 266 -4.56 9.05 -18.13
CA MET A 266 -4.37 10.19 -19.01
C MET A 266 -2.87 10.31 -19.23
N PRO A 267 -2.39 10.38 -20.48
CA PRO A 267 -1.00 10.69 -20.76
C PRO A 267 -0.75 12.13 -20.31
N THR A 268 -0.33 12.31 -19.07
CA THR A 268 0.34 13.54 -18.66
C THR A 268 1.79 13.39 -19.06
N GLN A 269 2.26 14.36 -19.87
CA GLN A 269 3.68 14.49 -20.18
C GLN A 269 4.45 14.55 -18.87
N ASP A 270 5.62 13.89 -18.79
CA ASP A 270 6.47 13.91 -17.59
C ASP A 270 6.79 15.36 -17.23
N GLU A 271 6.03 15.93 -16.30
CA GLU A 271 6.33 17.24 -15.74
C GLU A 271 7.44 17.04 -14.73
N ILE A 272 8.66 17.11 -15.23
CA ILE A 272 9.86 17.20 -14.40
C ILE A 272 9.99 18.67 -14.02
N LEU A 273 9.75 18.96 -12.75
CA LEU A 273 10.01 20.27 -12.18
C LEU A 273 11.52 20.55 -12.28
N PRO A 274 11.94 21.76 -12.68
CA PRO A 274 13.35 22.10 -12.80
C PRO A 274 14.10 21.87 -11.48
N ALA A 275 15.43 21.70 -11.57
CA ALA A 275 16.24 21.47 -10.38
C ALA A 275 16.10 22.65 -9.40
N GLY A 276 15.89 22.34 -8.12
CA GLY A 276 15.68 23.35 -7.07
C GLY A 276 14.26 23.92 -6.97
N THR A 277 13.29 23.40 -7.74
CA THR A 277 11.88 23.86 -7.66
C THR A 277 11.29 23.64 -6.27
N GLU A 278 10.44 24.59 -5.88
CA GLU A 278 9.68 24.56 -4.64
C GLU A 278 8.61 23.46 -4.71
N ILE A 279 8.53 22.63 -3.66
CA ILE A 279 7.39 21.75 -3.45
C ILE A 279 6.44 22.49 -2.50
N GLU A 280 5.39 23.10 -3.03
CA GLU A 280 4.34 23.70 -2.21
C GLU A 280 3.68 22.61 -1.36
N VAL A 281 3.67 22.80 -0.04
CA VAL A 281 2.97 21.94 0.90
C VAL A 281 2.12 22.80 1.82
N GLU A 282 0.90 23.10 1.41
CA GLU A 282 -0.15 23.56 2.34
C GLU A 282 -0.85 22.34 2.96
N ALA A 283 -0.18 21.74 3.94
CA ALA A 283 -0.79 20.72 4.79
C ALA A 283 -1.49 21.41 5.97
N GLU A 284 -2.79 21.66 5.85
CA GLU A 284 -3.67 21.72 7.03
C GLU A 284 -3.95 20.29 7.52
N ALA A 285 -4.04 20.13 8.84
CA ALA A 285 -4.22 18.84 9.49
C ALA A 285 -5.48 18.13 8.96
N PRO A 286 -5.46 16.78 8.79
CA PRO A 286 -6.67 16.06 8.42
C PRO A 286 -7.74 16.27 9.49
N GLN A 287 -8.86 16.85 9.09
CA GLN A 287 -10.09 16.86 9.88
C GLN A 287 -10.49 15.40 10.11
N VAL A 288 -10.76 15.07 11.37
CA VAL A 288 -11.33 13.80 11.80
C VAL A 288 -12.63 13.60 11.01
N ILE A 289 -12.71 12.54 10.20
CA ILE A 289 -13.97 12.09 9.60
C ILE A 289 -14.81 11.54 10.76
N PRO A 290 -15.94 12.15 11.14
CA PRO A 290 -16.85 11.53 12.10
C PRO A 290 -17.60 10.40 11.42
N ASP A 291 -17.80 9.31 12.15
CA ASP A 291 -18.61 8.15 11.78
C ASP A 291 -19.94 8.54 11.12
N ALA A 292 -20.23 7.91 9.99
CA ALA A 292 -21.58 7.81 9.47
C ALA A 292 -22.36 6.80 10.32
N ASP A 293 -23.06 7.28 11.34
CA ASP A 293 -24.46 6.92 11.66
C ASP A 293 -24.83 7.42 13.06
N GLN A 294 -25.71 8.42 13.09
CA GLN A 294 -26.80 8.57 14.06
C GLN A 294 -27.60 9.83 13.69
N GLN A 295 -28.62 9.68 12.86
CA GLN A 295 -29.69 10.67 12.77
C GLN A 295 -30.53 10.62 14.06
N THR A 296 -30.21 11.50 14.99
CA THR A 296 -31.12 11.89 16.08
C THR A 296 -32.06 12.97 15.55
N VAL A 297 -33.30 12.59 15.29
CA VAL A 297 -34.40 13.53 15.05
C VAL A 297 -34.78 14.21 16.37
N SER A 298 -34.72 15.55 16.40
CA SER A 298 -35.34 16.38 17.43
C SER A 298 -36.52 17.17 16.84
N PRO A 299 -37.57 17.46 17.64
CA PRO A 299 -38.91 17.71 17.13
C PRO A 299 -39.12 19.17 16.75
N THR A 300 -39.91 19.44 15.70
CA THR A 300 -40.41 20.79 15.41
C THR A 300 -41.93 20.79 15.23
N ASN A 301 -42.57 21.52 16.14
CA ASN A 301 -43.89 22.18 16.11
C ASN A 301 -44.93 21.73 15.06
N ILE A 302 -46.01 21.12 15.57
CA ILE A 302 -47.25 20.85 14.85
C ILE A 302 -48.18 22.08 14.99
N LYS A 303 -48.72 22.56 13.87
CA LYS A 303 -49.90 23.44 13.83
C LYS A 303 -51.09 22.63 13.29
N PRO A 304 -52.32 22.75 13.83
CA PRO A 304 -53.39 21.79 13.53
C PRO A 304 -54.13 22.14 12.23
N ILE A 305 -54.55 21.11 11.49
CA ILE A 305 -55.49 21.20 10.36
C ILE A 305 -56.85 20.63 10.81
N PRO A 306 -58.00 21.19 10.36
CA PRO A 306 -59.32 20.85 10.89
C PRO A 306 -59.85 19.50 10.39
N GLN A 307 -60.65 18.84 11.24
CA GLN A 307 -61.40 17.62 10.95
C GLN A 307 -62.70 17.90 10.17
N THR A 308 -63.11 16.99 9.27
CA THR A 308 -64.41 16.24 9.22
C THR A 308 -64.64 15.59 7.82
N PRO A 309 -65.59 14.63 7.61
CA PRO A 309 -65.50 13.22 8.02
C PRO A 309 -65.98 12.22 6.93
N SER A 310 -66.11 10.94 7.33
CA SER A 310 -67.17 9.98 6.92
C SER A 310 -66.97 8.99 5.75
N ASN A 311 -67.09 7.69 6.12
CA ASN A 311 -67.68 6.54 5.40
C ASN A 311 -66.96 6.01 4.14
N GLN A 312 -66.92 4.72 3.79
CA GLN A 312 -67.55 3.47 4.23
C GLN A 312 -66.73 2.36 3.52
N GLN A 313 -66.28 1.29 4.18
CA GLN A 313 -66.91 -0.05 4.20
C GLN A 313 -66.45 -1.01 3.08
N TYR A 314 -66.48 -2.31 3.43
CA TYR A 314 -66.29 -3.56 2.68
C TYR A 314 -64.86 -4.14 2.74
N LYS A 315 -64.53 -5.13 3.60
CA LYS A 315 -65.07 -6.47 3.95
C LYS A 315 -64.17 -7.56 3.32
N LEU A 316 -63.69 -8.42 4.23
CA LEU A 316 -62.92 -9.66 4.07
C LEU A 316 -63.37 -10.58 2.91
N LEU A 317 -62.44 -11.42 2.44
CA LEU A 317 -62.51 -12.90 2.30
C LEU A 317 -61.25 -13.38 1.54
N GLN A 318 -60.33 -14.10 2.21
CA GLN A 318 -60.12 -15.57 2.15
C GLN A 318 -59.43 -16.11 0.88
N GLU A 319 -58.25 -16.71 1.11
CA GLU A 319 -57.54 -17.75 0.35
C GLU A 319 -58.45 -18.94 -0.06
N PRO A 320 -58.12 -19.82 -1.06
CA PRO A 320 -56.89 -20.63 -1.04
C PRO A 320 -56.30 -21.16 -2.38
N THR A 321 -55.10 -21.76 -2.22
CA THR A 321 -54.40 -22.80 -3.00
C THR A 321 -55.06 -23.40 -4.25
N ASN A 322 -54.32 -23.51 -5.37
CA ASN A 322 -54.01 -24.82 -5.98
C ASN A 322 -52.91 -24.79 -7.05
N THR A 323 -52.48 -26.00 -7.36
CA THR A 323 -51.29 -26.57 -8.02
C THR A 323 -51.39 -26.69 -9.56
N LEU A 324 -50.25 -27.02 -10.20
CA LEU A 324 -50.00 -27.59 -11.56
C LEU A 324 -49.79 -26.53 -12.67
N PHE A 325 -48.72 -26.54 -13.48
CA PHE A 325 -47.90 -27.63 -14.05
C PHE A 325 -46.39 -27.37 -13.95
#